data_AF-A0A841BXV6-F1
#
_entry.id   AF-A0A841BXV6-F1
#
_cell.length_a   1.000
_cell.length_b   1.000
_cell.length_c   1.000
_cell.angle_alpha   90.00
_cell.angle_beta   90.00
_cell.angle_gamma   90.00
#
_symmetry.space_group_name_H-M   'P 1'
#
loop_
_entity.id
_entity.type
_entity.pdbx_description
1 polymer ?
#
loop_
_entity_poly.entity_id
_entity_poly.type
_entity_poly.pdbx_seq_one_letter_code
_entity_poly.pdbx_strand_id
1 'polypeptide(L)'
;MTRRIVLLVTSPRLPAGLLSAEAWDACRAHPVLAAQESDQTTALRIAGAEVTILPVPSADALLATAGQTVIWLAGPTGDERLARELGMRLAREPSLAEMELMYGSWDPPGARLLDAVAVTERLSADPWRAAQTHRSLARFMLEEAREAVEAIETDDHEALREELGDVLLQVLIHARMAEELPGDERFTIDDVAGDYVAKMIRRNPHIFGGPEHATDDMDQILEVWERVKAQEKAERAGRRAER
;
A
#
# COMPACT_ATOMS: atom_id res chain seq x y z
N MET A 1 -2.56 29.99 -28.46
CA MET A 1 -2.38 28.64 -27.89
C MET A 1 -3.08 28.64 -26.55
N THR A 2 -4.00 27.70 -26.34
CA THR A 2 -4.77 27.57 -25.09
C THR A 2 -3.82 27.14 -23.97
N ARG A 3 -3.98 27.69 -22.77
CA ARG A 3 -3.23 27.22 -21.59
C ARG A 3 -3.71 25.81 -21.24
N ARG A 4 -2.83 24.96 -20.71
CA ARG A 4 -3.16 23.60 -20.24
C ARG A 4 -2.72 23.45 -18.80
N ILE A 5 -3.60 22.94 -17.95
CA ILE A 5 -3.32 22.58 -16.57
C ILE A 5 -3.47 21.07 -16.45
N VAL A 6 -2.37 20.38 -16.16
CA VAL A 6 -2.36 18.93 -15.94
C VAL A 6 -2.40 18.68 -14.45
N LEU A 7 -3.49 18.07 -13.96
CA LEU A 7 -3.58 17.56 -12.60
C LEU A 7 -2.90 16.18 -12.58
N LEU A 8 -1.68 16.11 -12.07
CA LEU A 8 -0.93 14.88 -11.91
C LEU A 8 -1.26 14.24 -10.57
N VAL A 9 -1.99 13.12 -10.60
CA VAL A 9 -2.35 12.33 -9.41
C VAL A 9 -1.46 11.10 -9.32
N THR A 10 -0.92 10.86 -8.14
CA THR A 10 -0.06 9.71 -7.84
C THR A 10 -0.65 8.90 -6.69
N SER A 11 -0.40 7.59 -6.69
CA SER A 11 -0.70 6.76 -5.52
C SER A 11 0.12 7.24 -4.31
N PRO A 12 -0.50 7.50 -3.15
CA PRO A 12 0.23 7.81 -1.92
C PRO A 12 0.86 6.55 -1.27
N ARG A 13 0.59 5.37 -1.84
CA ARG A 13 1.02 4.05 -1.35
C ARG A 13 2.21 3.51 -2.12
N LEU A 14 2.64 4.19 -3.17
CA LEU A 14 3.82 3.83 -3.94
C LEU A 14 4.99 4.75 -3.58
N PRO A 15 6.22 4.22 -3.53
CA PRO A 15 7.42 5.02 -3.33
C PRO A 15 7.51 6.19 -4.31
N ALA A 16 8.04 7.31 -3.81
CA ALA A 16 8.30 8.47 -4.64
C ALA A 16 9.23 8.14 -5.82
N GLY A 17 8.93 8.72 -6.98
CA GLY A 17 9.67 8.49 -8.23
C GLY A 17 9.16 7.32 -9.08
N LEU A 18 8.22 6.50 -8.58
CA LEU A 18 7.47 5.57 -9.41
C LEU A 18 6.35 6.32 -10.14
N LEU A 19 6.64 6.74 -11.36
CA LEU A 19 5.69 7.37 -12.27
C LEU A 19 5.63 6.64 -13.61
N SER A 20 4.50 6.78 -14.30
CA SER A 20 4.35 6.41 -15.71
C SER A 20 5.36 7.20 -16.56
N ALA A 21 5.75 6.61 -17.70
CA ALA A 21 6.69 7.27 -18.62
C ALA A 21 6.17 8.65 -19.06
N GLU A 22 4.87 8.74 -19.36
CA GLU A 22 4.20 9.98 -19.75
C GLU A 22 4.26 11.05 -18.65
N ALA A 23 4.01 10.69 -17.39
CA ALA A 23 4.11 11.62 -16.28
C ALA A 23 5.55 12.13 -16.08
N TRP A 24 6.54 11.25 -16.25
CA TRP A 24 7.95 11.66 -16.21
C TRP A 24 8.30 12.64 -17.34
N ASP A 25 7.83 12.37 -18.55
CA ASP A 25 8.07 13.25 -19.69
C ASP A 25 7.38 14.61 -19.52
N ALA A 26 6.15 14.61 -19.01
CA ALA A 26 5.43 15.83 -18.68
C ALA A 26 6.19 16.67 -17.63
N CYS A 27 6.55 16.08 -16.49
CA CYS A 27 7.25 16.77 -15.40
C CYS A 27 8.62 17.32 -15.81
N ARG A 28 9.29 16.70 -16.79
CA ARG A 28 10.56 17.21 -17.34
C ARG A 28 10.36 18.32 -18.38
N ALA A 29 9.24 18.30 -19.11
CA ALA A 29 8.95 19.26 -20.15
C ALA A 29 8.31 20.56 -19.64
N HIS A 30 7.67 20.53 -18.47
CA HIS A 30 6.84 21.63 -17.98
C HIS A 30 7.07 21.91 -16.49
N PRO A 31 6.89 23.17 -16.04
CA PRO A 31 6.96 23.50 -14.63
C PRO A 31 5.94 22.72 -13.81
N VAL A 32 6.40 22.19 -12.68
CA VAL A 32 5.58 21.46 -11.70
C VAL A 32 5.33 22.36 -10.49
N LEU A 33 4.06 22.46 -10.10
CA LEU A 33 3.60 23.11 -8.90
C LEU A 33 3.12 22.07 -7.89
N ALA A 34 3.38 22.30 -6.61
CA ALA A 34 2.85 21.48 -5.52
C ALA A 34 2.48 22.36 -4.32
N ALA A 35 1.53 21.93 -3.49
CA ALA A 35 1.13 22.68 -2.30
C ALA A 35 2.23 22.73 -1.23
N GLN A 36 3.05 21.69 -1.15
CA GLN A 36 4.08 21.53 -0.13
C GLN A 36 5.20 20.62 -0.63
N GLU A 37 6.31 20.62 0.10
CA GLU A 37 7.37 19.63 -0.11
C GLU A 37 6.89 18.20 0.22
N SER A 38 7.42 17.23 -0.52
CA SER A 38 7.23 15.80 -0.32
C SER A 38 8.40 14.99 -0.88
N ASP A 39 8.42 13.69 -0.60
CA ASP A 39 9.39 12.79 -1.24
C ASP A 39 9.22 12.79 -2.76
N GLN A 40 8.00 12.98 -3.26
CA GLN A 40 7.72 13.08 -4.70
C GLN A 40 8.25 14.38 -5.30
N THR A 41 8.10 15.55 -4.64
CA THR A 41 8.72 16.79 -5.14
C THR A 41 10.24 16.67 -5.15
N THR A 42 10.82 16.00 -4.16
CA THR A 42 12.26 15.70 -4.09
C THR A 42 12.71 14.81 -5.24
N ALA A 43 12.00 13.70 -5.51
CA ALA A 43 12.29 12.80 -6.61
C ALA A 43 12.23 13.50 -7.98
N LEU A 44 11.21 14.35 -8.19
CA LEU A 44 11.08 15.15 -9.41
C LEU A 44 12.28 16.09 -9.61
N ARG A 45 12.72 16.81 -8.57
CA ARG A 45 13.89 17.70 -8.67
C ARG A 45 15.19 16.95 -8.97
N ILE A 46 15.40 15.80 -8.32
CA ILE A 46 16.58 14.95 -8.59
C ILE A 46 16.60 14.51 -10.06
N ALA A 47 15.43 14.24 -10.65
CA ALA A 47 15.27 13.88 -12.05
C ALA A 47 15.31 15.07 -13.03
N GLY A 48 15.56 16.30 -12.53
CA GLY A 48 15.72 17.51 -13.34
C GLY A 48 14.44 18.29 -13.64
N ALA A 49 13.31 17.97 -12.99
CA ALA A 49 12.09 18.76 -13.12
C ALA A 49 12.18 20.08 -12.33
N GLU A 50 11.61 21.15 -12.89
CA GLU A 50 11.44 22.42 -12.18
C GLU A 50 10.21 22.35 -11.27
N VAL A 51 10.42 22.29 -9.95
CA VAL A 51 9.34 22.18 -8.96
C VAL A 51 9.26 23.42 -8.09
N THR A 52 8.12 24.11 -8.14
CA THR A 52 7.80 25.29 -7.33
C THR A 52 6.71 24.96 -6.30
N ILE A 53 6.90 25.38 -5.05
CA ILE A 53 5.89 25.22 -4.01
C ILE A 53 4.95 26.42 -4.01
N LEU A 54 3.64 26.15 -4.06
CA LEU A 54 2.55 27.12 -3.97
C LEU A 54 1.68 26.79 -2.74
N PRO A 55 2.01 27.32 -1.55
CA PRO A 55 1.41 26.90 -0.27
C PRO A 55 -0.09 27.16 -0.14
N VAL A 56 -0.61 28.15 -0.88
CA VAL A 56 -2.02 28.51 -0.88
C VAL A 56 -2.53 28.38 -2.32
N PRO A 57 -2.80 27.15 -2.79
CA PRO A 57 -3.25 26.95 -4.14
C PRO A 57 -4.71 27.41 -4.30
N SER A 58 -4.97 28.08 -5.42
CA SER A 58 -6.30 28.45 -5.89
C SER A 58 -6.36 28.29 -7.41
N ALA A 59 -7.57 28.16 -7.96
CA ALA A 59 -7.74 28.10 -9.40
C ALA A 59 -7.11 29.33 -10.09
N ASP A 60 -7.30 30.52 -9.50
CA ASP A 60 -6.73 31.76 -10.03
C ASP A 60 -5.19 31.77 -9.96
N ALA A 61 -4.58 31.22 -8.91
CA ALA A 61 -3.13 31.14 -8.80
C ALA A 61 -2.52 30.19 -9.85
N LEU A 62 -3.16 29.04 -10.11
CA LEU A 62 -2.74 28.12 -11.17
C LEU A 62 -2.91 28.77 -12.54
N LEU A 63 -4.04 29.43 -12.80
CA LEU A 63 -4.31 30.12 -14.05
C LEU A 63 -3.41 31.34 -14.29
N ALA A 64 -2.93 31.98 -13.22
CA ALA A 64 -2.01 33.11 -13.28
C ALA A 64 -0.55 32.69 -13.51
N THR A 65 -0.22 31.40 -13.36
CA THR A 65 1.14 30.90 -13.58
C THR A 65 1.56 31.10 -15.04
N ALA A 66 2.78 31.60 -15.26
CA ALA A 66 3.30 31.90 -16.59
C ALA A 66 3.62 30.62 -17.37
N GLY A 67 3.04 30.45 -18.57
CA GLY A 67 3.35 29.32 -19.45
C GLY A 67 2.17 28.88 -20.32
N GLN A 68 2.43 27.94 -21.22
CA GLN A 68 1.38 27.25 -22.00
C GLN A 68 0.89 25.97 -21.33
N THR A 69 1.74 25.28 -20.57
CA THR A 69 1.36 24.09 -19.80
C THR A 69 2.01 24.15 -18.42
N VAL A 70 1.24 23.82 -17.40
CA VAL A 70 1.71 23.66 -16.02
C VAL A 70 1.19 22.35 -15.45
N ILE A 71 1.99 21.70 -14.61
CA ILE A 71 1.61 20.47 -13.94
C ILE A 71 1.35 20.78 -12.47
N TRP A 72 0.16 20.45 -11.98
CA TRP A 72 -0.12 20.41 -10.56
C TRP A 72 0.13 19.00 -10.06
N LEU A 73 1.19 18.80 -9.28
CA LEU A 73 1.40 17.55 -8.54
C LEU A 73 0.46 17.54 -7.34
N ALA A 74 -0.57 16.69 -7.42
CA ALA A 74 -1.55 16.55 -6.36
C ALA A 74 -0.95 15.90 -5.10
N GLY A 75 -1.39 16.36 -3.93
CA GLY A 75 -1.05 15.75 -2.66
C GLY A 75 -1.67 14.34 -2.47
N PRO A 76 -1.40 13.67 -1.34
CA PRO A 76 -1.85 12.30 -1.06
C PRO A 76 -3.37 12.09 -1.12
N THR A 77 -4.15 13.16 -0.96
CA THR A 77 -5.63 13.16 -1.02
C THR A 77 -6.16 13.59 -2.40
N GLY A 78 -5.29 13.76 -3.40
CA GLY A 78 -5.67 14.16 -4.75
C GLY A 78 -6.06 15.64 -4.90
N ASP A 79 -5.95 16.45 -3.83
CA ASP A 79 -6.32 17.88 -3.82
C ASP A 79 -7.70 18.18 -4.42
N GLU A 80 -8.69 17.33 -4.12
CA GLU A 80 -10.04 17.37 -4.72
C GLU A 80 -10.69 18.75 -4.65
N ARG A 81 -10.43 19.51 -3.59
CA ARG A 81 -10.94 20.88 -3.44
C ARG A 81 -10.43 21.80 -4.55
N LEU A 82 -9.14 21.76 -4.85
CA LEU A 82 -8.52 22.58 -5.89
C LEU A 82 -8.99 22.15 -7.28
N ALA A 83 -9.00 20.84 -7.53
CA ALA A 83 -9.51 20.27 -8.78
C ALA A 83 -10.96 20.71 -9.05
N ARG A 84 -11.80 20.67 -8.01
CA ARG A 84 -13.19 21.14 -8.07
C ARG A 84 -13.30 22.64 -8.32
N GLU A 85 -12.49 23.45 -7.63
CA GLU A 85 -12.47 24.91 -7.82
C GLU A 85 -12.08 25.27 -9.26
N LEU A 86 -11.02 24.64 -9.78
CA LEU A 86 -10.56 24.82 -11.16
C LEU A 86 -11.63 24.38 -12.16
N GLY A 87 -12.23 23.20 -11.96
CA GLY A 87 -13.32 22.71 -12.81
C GLY A 87 -14.52 23.66 -12.86
N MET A 88 -14.94 24.20 -11.70
CA MET A 88 -16.02 25.19 -11.64
C MET A 88 -15.65 26.51 -12.33
N ARG A 89 -14.40 26.95 -12.22
CA ARG A 89 -13.91 28.17 -12.88
C ARG A 89 -13.93 28.01 -14.40
N LEU A 90 -13.42 26.89 -14.90
CA LEU A 90 -13.35 26.58 -16.33
C LEU A 90 -14.73 26.30 -16.93
N ALA A 91 -15.68 25.76 -16.15
CA ALA A 91 -17.06 25.63 -16.60
C ALA A 91 -17.73 26.99 -16.87
N ARG A 92 -17.35 28.05 -16.14
CA ARG A 92 -17.84 29.42 -16.35
C ARG A 92 -17.12 30.14 -17.49
N GLU A 93 -15.82 29.93 -17.62
CA GLU A 93 -14.98 30.55 -18.64
C GLU A 93 -14.01 29.53 -19.27
N PRO A 94 -14.49 28.71 -20.24
CA PRO A 94 -13.69 27.62 -20.83
C PRO A 94 -12.44 28.07 -21.58
N SER A 95 -12.40 29.33 -22.03
CA SER A 95 -11.26 29.89 -22.75
C SER A 95 -10.02 30.13 -21.89
N LEU A 96 -10.12 30.00 -20.57
CA LEU A 96 -9.02 30.29 -19.65
C LEU A 96 -7.91 29.23 -19.73
N ALA A 97 -8.28 27.94 -19.77
CA ALA A 97 -7.36 26.82 -19.92
C ALA A 97 -8.12 25.52 -20.25
N GLU A 98 -7.42 24.56 -20.84
CA GLU A 98 -7.79 23.15 -20.84
C GLU A 98 -7.29 22.50 -19.56
N MET A 99 -8.12 21.65 -18.96
CA MET A 99 -7.76 20.86 -17.78
C MET A 99 -7.67 19.39 -18.15
N GLU A 100 -6.56 18.77 -17.79
CA GLU A 100 -6.26 17.36 -18.05
C GLU A 100 -6.00 16.66 -16.72
N LEU A 101 -6.52 15.44 -16.55
CA LEU A 101 -6.18 14.58 -15.42
C LEU A 101 -5.17 13.53 -15.91
N MET A 102 -4.01 13.47 -15.28
CA MET A 102 -2.96 12.52 -15.58
C MET A 102 -2.68 11.65 -14.37
N TYR A 103 -2.67 10.33 -14.57
CA TYR A 103 -2.28 9.37 -13.54
C TYR A 103 -0.79 9.09 -13.64
N GLY A 104 -0.03 9.61 -12.66
CA GLY A 104 1.39 9.32 -12.52
C GLY A 104 1.62 7.90 -12.02
N SER A 105 0.79 7.43 -11.09
CA SER A 105 0.85 6.07 -10.59
C SER A 105 -0.50 5.67 -9.99
N TRP A 106 -0.73 4.37 -9.82
CA TRP A 106 -1.99 3.82 -9.32
C TRP A 106 -1.72 2.76 -8.26
N ASP A 107 -2.70 2.58 -7.38
CA ASP A 107 -2.63 1.52 -6.37
C ASP A 107 -2.68 0.14 -7.05
N PRO A 108 -1.68 -0.73 -6.82
CA PRO A 108 -1.84 -2.13 -7.17
C PRO A 108 -2.90 -2.79 -6.28
N PRO A 109 -3.49 -3.92 -6.72
CA PRO A 109 -4.32 -4.74 -5.84
C PRO A 109 -3.60 -5.05 -4.52
N GLY A 110 -4.26 -4.80 -3.39
CA GLY A 110 -3.69 -5.01 -2.05
C GLY A 110 -2.94 -3.81 -1.46
N ALA A 111 -2.78 -2.69 -2.18
CA ALA A 111 -2.04 -1.51 -1.68
C ALA A 111 -2.56 -0.96 -0.34
N ARG A 112 -3.84 -1.17 -0.01
CA ARG A 112 -4.45 -0.76 1.27
C ARG A 112 -3.82 -1.42 2.50
N LEU A 113 -3.09 -2.52 2.34
CA LEU A 113 -2.30 -3.11 3.43
C LEU A 113 -1.22 -2.14 3.94
N LEU A 114 -0.68 -1.26 3.08
CA LEU A 114 0.27 -0.24 3.51
C LEU A 114 -0.39 0.82 4.40
N ASP A 115 -1.65 1.20 4.11
CA ASP A 115 -2.43 2.06 4.99
C ASP A 115 -2.66 1.38 6.34
N ALA A 116 -2.98 0.08 6.34
CA ALA A 116 -3.22 -0.69 7.56
C ALA A 116 -1.98 -0.72 8.45
N VAL A 117 -0.79 -0.98 7.87
CA VAL A 117 0.49 -0.92 8.58
C VAL A 117 0.72 0.48 9.17
N ALA A 118 0.55 1.53 8.38
CA ALA A 118 0.75 2.91 8.84
C ALA A 118 -0.25 3.33 9.94
N VAL A 119 -1.50 2.88 9.87
CA VAL A 119 -2.51 3.11 10.91
C VAL A 119 -2.14 2.37 12.18
N THR A 120 -1.76 1.09 12.11
CA THR A 120 -1.32 0.31 13.27
C THR A 120 -0.08 0.92 13.93
N GLU A 121 0.86 1.46 13.15
CA GLU A 121 2.01 2.20 13.68
C GLU A 121 1.54 3.43 14.46
N ARG A 122 0.64 4.26 13.92
CA ARG A 122 0.12 5.43 14.66
C ARG A 122 -0.63 5.04 15.92
N LEU A 123 -1.39 3.94 15.87
CA LEU A 123 -2.07 3.39 17.03
C LEU A 123 -1.09 2.90 18.10
N SER A 124 0.19 2.68 17.79
CA SER A 124 1.21 2.32 18.80
C SER A 124 1.38 3.35 19.90
N ALA A 125 1.00 4.61 19.65
CA ALA A 125 1.01 5.66 20.64
C ALA A 125 -0.19 5.62 21.62
N ASP A 126 -1.22 4.80 21.36
CA ASP A 126 -2.36 4.63 22.27
C ASP A 126 -1.91 3.96 23.59
N PRO A 127 -2.17 4.58 24.77
CA PRO A 127 -1.84 3.99 26.07
C PRO A 127 -2.41 2.59 26.28
N TRP A 128 -3.60 2.29 25.74
CA TRP A 128 -4.16 0.94 25.85
C TRP A 128 -3.29 -0.07 25.11
N ARG A 129 -2.86 0.26 23.88
CA ARG A 129 -1.98 -0.59 23.08
C ARG A 129 -0.61 -0.76 23.73
N ALA A 130 -0.03 0.32 24.26
CA ALA A 130 1.27 0.28 24.94
C ALA A 130 1.29 -0.65 26.17
N ALA A 131 0.14 -0.90 26.80
CA ALA A 131 0.01 -1.80 27.94
C ALA A 131 -0.12 -3.29 27.56
N GLN A 132 -0.21 -3.62 26.26
CA GLN A 132 -0.46 -4.99 25.81
C GLN A 132 0.82 -5.82 25.69
N THR A 133 0.65 -7.13 25.80
CA THR A 133 1.67 -8.15 25.52
C THR A 133 1.09 -9.17 24.53
N HIS A 134 1.93 -9.93 23.82
CA HIS A 134 1.42 -11.03 22.97
C HIS A 134 0.49 -11.97 23.73
N ARG A 135 0.74 -12.17 25.03
CA ARG A 135 -0.09 -13.03 25.88
C ARG A 135 -1.43 -12.40 26.23
N SER A 136 -1.49 -11.11 26.52
CA SER A 136 -2.76 -10.44 26.83
C SER A 136 -3.68 -10.34 25.60
N LEU A 137 -3.09 -10.29 24.40
CA LEU A 137 -3.83 -10.22 23.14
C LEU A 137 -4.31 -11.57 22.61
N ALA A 138 -3.73 -12.69 23.06
CA ALA A 138 -4.07 -14.02 22.55
C ALA A 138 -5.57 -14.38 22.68
N ARG A 139 -6.27 -13.82 23.67
CA ARG A 139 -7.73 -14.02 23.79
C ARG A 139 -8.49 -13.36 22.64
N PHE A 140 -8.11 -12.14 22.25
CA PHE A 140 -8.76 -11.39 21.19
C PHE A 140 -8.53 -12.08 19.86
N MET A 141 -7.29 -12.52 19.58
CA MET A 141 -6.99 -13.32 18.39
C MET A 141 -7.88 -14.58 18.25
N LEU A 142 -8.25 -15.21 19.35
CA LEU A 142 -9.17 -16.35 19.33
C LEU A 142 -10.63 -15.93 19.18
N GLU A 143 -11.03 -14.79 19.73
CA GLU A 143 -12.36 -14.20 19.62
C GLU A 143 -12.63 -13.79 18.15
N GLU A 144 -11.78 -12.95 17.54
CA GLU A 144 -11.97 -12.51 16.15
C GLU A 144 -12.00 -13.69 15.16
N ALA A 145 -11.16 -14.71 15.41
CA ALA A 145 -11.14 -15.91 14.57
C ALA A 145 -12.42 -16.75 14.70
N ARG A 146 -13.08 -16.73 15.87
CA ARG A 146 -14.37 -17.40 16.06
C ARG A 146 -15.50 -16.63 15.42
N GLU A 147 -15.49 -15.31 15.53
CA GLU A 147 -16.49 -14.44 14.89
C GLU A 147 -16.40 -14.55 13.36
N ALA A 148 -15.18 -14.60 12.81
CA ALA A 148 -14.98 -14.91 11.39
C ALA A 148 -15.53 -16.29 10.98
N VAL A 149 -15.40 -17.31 11.85
CA VAL A 149 -15.98 -18.65 11.60
C VAL A 149 -17.50 -18.61 11.67
N GLU A 150 -18.08 -17.91 12.63
CA GLU A 150 -19.54 -17.73 12.74
C GLU A 150 -20.11 -17.03 11.49
N ALA A 151 -19.43 -15.99 10.99
CA ALA A 151 -19.80 -15.31 9.75
C ALA A 151 -19.76 -16.25 8.53
N ILE A 152 -18.78 -17.17 8.47
CA ILE A 152 -18.73 -18.22 7.43
C ILE A 152 -19.90 -19.19 7.57
N GLU A 153 -20.18 -19.67 8.79
CA GLU A 153 -21.24 -20.66 9.04
C GLU A 153 -22.64 -20.12 8.77
N THR A 154 -22.80 -18.80 8.80
CA THR A 154 -24.06 -18.08 8.56
C THR A 154 -24.17 -17.48 7.15
N ASP A 155 -23.17 -17.68 6.29
CA ASP A 155 -23.05 -17.06 4.95
C ASP A 155 -23.18 -15.52 4.96
N ASP A 156 -22.80 -14.87 6.08
CA ASP A 156 -22.82 -13.41 6.21
C ASP A 156 -21.51 -12.81 5.69
N HIS A 157 -21.49 -12.45 4.40
CA HIS A 157 -20.31 -11.87 3.76
C HIS A 157 -19.96 -10.46 4.25
N GLU A 158 -20.92 -9.70 4.78
CA GLU A 158 -20.64 -8.37 5.32
C GLU A 158 -19.89 -8.49 6.64
N ALA A 159 -20.43 -9.32 7.56
CA ALA A 159 -19.76 -9.65 8.81
C ALA A 159 -18.40 -10.30 8.55
N LEU A 160 -18.31 -11.28 7.64
CA LEU A 160 -17.04 -11.95 7.32
C LEU A 160 -15.94 -10.95 6.91
N ARG A 161 -16.30 -9.91 6.15
CA ARG A 161 -15.33 -8.88 5.74
C ARG A 161 -14.86 -8.03 6.92
N GLU A 162 -15.73 -7.73 7.87
CA GLU A 162 -15.41 -7.02 9.11
C GLU A 162 -14.47 -7.87 9.97
N GLU A 163 -14.86 -9.12 10.26
CA GLU A 163 -14.11 -10.02 11.13
C GLU A 163 -12.73 -10.40 10.56
N LEU A 164 -12.61 -10.56 9.24
CA LEU A 164 -11.29 -10.73 8.60
C LEU A 164 -10.40 -9.48 8.76
N GLY A 165 -11.00 -8.30 8.87
CA GLY A 165 -10.32 -7.07 9.22
C GLY A 165 -9.77 -7.10 10.65
N ASP A 166 -10.54 -7.63 11.60
CA ASP A 166 -10.12 -7.74 13.00
C ASP A 166 -9.07 -8.86 13.21
N VAL A 167 -9.18 -9.97 12.49
CA VAL A 167 -8.09 -10.96 12.42
C VAL A 167 -6.81 -10.34 11.86
N LEU A 168 -6.91 -9.51 10.80
CA LEU A 168 -5.76 -8.77 10.26
C LEU A 168 -5.19 -7.78 11.27
N LEU A 169 -6.04 -7.07 12.03
CA LEU A 169 -5.63 -6.19 13.12
C LEU A 169 -4.76 -6.93 14.14
N GLN A 170 -5.16 -8.14 14.54
CA GLN A 170 -4.37 -8.95 15.48
C GLN A 170 -2.99 -9.29 14.90
N VAL A 171 -2.92 -9.71 13.62
CA VAL A 171 -1.62 -9.97 12.95
C VAL A 171 -0.73 -8.73 12.94
N LEU A 172 -1.27 -7.57 12.57
CA LEU A 172 -0.54 -6.30 12.49
C LEU A 172 -0.05 -5.82 13.86
N ILE A 173 -0.88 -5.91 14.91
CA ILE A 173 -0.48 -5.52 16.27
C ILE A 173 0.65 -6.41 16.76
N HIS A 174 0.55 -7.73 16.59
CA HIS A 174 1.59 -8.66 16.99
C HIS A 174 2.90 -8.41 16.23
N ALA A 175 2.84 -8.19 14.91
CA ALA A 175 4.02 -7.86 14.12
C ALA A 175 4.69 -6.56 14.61
N ARG A 176 3.90 -5.50 14.84
CA ARG A 176 4.45 -4.23 15.32
C ARG A 176 5.04 -4.32 16.73
N MET A 177 4.51 -5.16 17.61
CA MET A 177 5.12 -5.41 18.93
C MET A 177 6.42 -6.20 18.83
N ALA A 178 6.52 -7.12 17.86
CA ALA A 178 7.75 -7.86 17.62
C ALA A 178 8.88 -6.97 17.11
N GLU A 179 8.56 -5.87 16.43
CA GLU A 179 9.52 -4.81 16.09
C GLU A 179 10.06 -4.05 17.31
N GLU A 180 9.63 -4.33 18.53
CA GLU A 180 10.20 -3.75 19.74
C GLU A 180 11.11 -4.74 20.47
N LEU A 181 11.13 -6.01 20.04
CA LEU A 181 11.98 -7.05 20.62
C LEU A 181 13.47 -6.80 20.31
N PRO A 182 14.37 -7.28 21.19
CA PRO A 182 15.81 -7.16 21.00
C PRO A 182 16.37 -8.23 20.06
N GLY A 183 17.45 -7.89 19.34
CA GLY A 183 18.28 -8.84 18.61
C GLY A 183 17.51 -9.74 17.64
N ASP A 184 17.80 -11.05 17.70
CA ASP A 184 17.29 -12.07 16.79
C ASP A 184 15.82 -12.47 17.05
N GLU A 185 15.18 -11.93 18.10
CA GLU A 185 13.75 -12.16 18.38
C GLU A 185 12.84 -11.19 17.61
N ARG A 186 13.41 -10.10 17.09
CA ARG A 186 12.72 -9.09 16.30
C ARG A 186 12.23 -9.66 14.98
N PHE A 187 10.99 -9.37 14.63
CA PHE A 187 10.45 -9.53 13.28
C PHE A 187 9.44 -8.42 12.96
N THR A 188 9.18 -8.23 11.67
CA THR A 188 8.27 -7.22 11.11
C THR A 188 7.06 -7.88 10.45
N ILE A 189 6.10 -7.09 10.01
CA ILE A 189 5.00 -7.60 9.17
C ILE A 189 5.51 -8.16 7.83
N ASP A 190 6.59 -7.60 7.30
CA ASP A 190 7.21 -8.07 6.06
C ASP A 190 7.86 -9.45 6.23
N ASP A 191 8.46 -9.72 7.40
CA ASP A 191 8.97 -11.05 7.74
C ASP A 191 7.83 -12.08 7.79
N VAL A 192 6.70 -11.74 8.43
CA VAL A 192 5.51 -12.61 8.49
C VAL A 192 4.97 -12.92 7.09
N ALA A 193 4.85 -11.89 6.24
CA ALA A 193 4.39 -12.03 4.86
C ALA A 193 5.40 -12.85 4.02
N GLY A 194 6.69 -12.58 4.17
CA GLY A 194 7.77 -13.29 3.49
C GLY A 194 7.80 -14.78 3.84
N ASP A 195 7.67 -15.11 5.13
CA ASP A 195 7.59 -16.49 5.61
C ASP A 195 6.35 -17.21 5.06
N TYR A 196 5.21 -16.53 4.99
CA TYR A 196 4.02 -17.04 4.34
C TYR A 196 4.26 -17.32 2.85
N VAL A 197 4.76 -16.35 2.09
CA VAL A 197 5.03 -16.48 0.65
C VAL A 197 6.01 -17.62 0.39
N ALA A 198 7.14 -17.66 1.09
CA ALA A 198 8.15 -18.70 0.91
C ALA A 198 7.58 -20.09 1.23
N LYS A 199 6.76 -20.21 2.28
CA LYS A 199 6.07 -21.46 2.63
C LYS A 199 5.08 -21.90 1.55
N MET A 200 4.27 -20.98 1.02
CA MET A 200 3.29 -21.31 -0.02
C MET A 200 3.97 -21.69 -1.34
N ILE A 201 5.03 -20.99 -1.75
CA ILE A 201 5.80 -21.35 -2.94
C ILE A 201 6.39 -22.76 -2.80
N ARG A 202 7.02 -23.07 -1.66
CA ARG A 202 7.62 -24.40 -1.41
C ARG A 202 6.59 -25.53 -1.39
N ARG A 203 5.41 -25.32 -0.79
CA ARG A 203 4.38 -26.35 -0.62
C ARG A 203 3.49 -26.54 -1.85
N ASN A 204 3.53 -25.63 -2.81
CA ASN A 204 2.72 -25.68 -4.02
C ASN A 204 3.58 -25.72 -5.31
N PRO A 205 4.48 -26.71 -5.48
CA PRO A 205 5.29 -26.81 -6.69
C PRO A 205 4.43 -27.06 -7.94
N HIS A 206 3.23 -27.62 -7.80
CA HIS A 206 2.28 -27.76 -8.91
C HIS A 206 1.81 -26.41 -9.49
N ILE A 207 1.90 -25.32 -8.71
CA ILE A 207 1.63 -23.95 -9.17
C ILE A 207 2.92 -23.21 -9.56
N PHE A 208 3.99 -23.35 -8.76
CA PHE A 208 5.19 -22.50 -8.86
C PHE A 208 6.45 -23.18 -9.39
N GLY A 209 6.44 -24.51 -9.57
CA GLY A 209 7.62 -25.33 -9.85
C GLY A 209 7.89 -25.61 -11.33
N GLY A 210 7.15 -24.99 -12.26
CA GLY A 210 7.31 -25.23 -13.69
C GLY A 210 6.53 -26.45 -14.22
N PRO A 211 6.55 -26.68 -15.55
CA PRO A 211 5.71 -27.69 -16.21
C PRO A 211 5.90 -29.13 -15.70
N GLU A 212 7.09 -29.47 -15.23
CA GLU A 212 7.42 -30.81 -14.71
C GLU A 212 6.74 -31.15 -13.37
N HIS A 213 6.26 -30.14 -12.65
CA HIS A 213 5.53 -30.30 -11.41
C HIS A 213 4.01 -30.10 -11.58
N ALA A 214 3.56 -29.66 -12.75
CA ALA A 214 2.17 -29.34 -13.02
C ALA A 214 1.30 -30.60 -12.96
N THR A 215 0.27 -30.55 -12.11
CA THR A 215 -0.72 -31.61 -11.96
C THR A 215 -2.00 -31.01 -11.38
N ASP A 216 -3.16 -31.51 -11.82
CA ASP A 216 -4.48 -31.18 -11.27
C ASP A 216 -5.02 -32.32 -10.37
N ASP A 217 -4.23 -33.37 -10.16
CA ASP A 217 -4.59 -34.51 -9.33
C ASP A 217 -4.49 -34.14 -7.84
N MET A 218 -5.64 -34.10 -7.16
CA MET A 218 -5.74 -33.72 -5.76
C MET A 218 -4.97 -34.65 -4.83
N ASP A 219 -4.95 -35.95 -5.09
CA ASP A 219 -4.25 -36.90 -4.23
C ASP A 219 -2.73 -36.67 -4.32
N GLN A 220 -2.21 -36.48 -5.54
CA GLN A 220 -0.81 -36.12 -5.75
C GLN A 220 -0.44 -34.79 -5.09
N ILE A 221 -1.31 -33.79 -5.19
CA ILE A 221 -1.10 -32.47 -4.57
C ILE A 221 -1.02 -32.60 -3.04
N LEU A 222 -1.92 -33.37 -2.43
CA LEU A 222 -1.93 -33.60 -0.99
C LEU A 222 -0.72 -34.39 -0.51
N GLU A 223 -0.29 -35.41 -1.27
CA GLU A 223 0.92 -36.18 -0.98
C GLU A 223 2.18 -35.31 -0.99
N VAL A 224 2.31 -34.44 -2.01
CA VAL A 224 3.41 -33.48 -2.09
C VAL A 224 3.38 -32.51 -0.92
N TRP A 225 2.20 -31.97 -0.60
CA TRP A 225 2.01 -31.03 0.50
C TRP A 225 2.45 -31.62 1.85
N GLU A 226 1.96 -32.82 2.20
CA GLU A 226 2.31 -33.47 3.47
C GLU A 226 3.79 -33.88 3.51
N ARG A 227 4.38 -34.31 2.39
CA ARG A 227 5.83 -34.60 2.31
C ARG A 227 6.68 -33.37 2.60
N VAL A 228 6.41 -32.24 1.93
CA VAL A 228 7.15 -30.98 2.14
C VAL A 228 6.99 -30.50 3.58
N LYS A 229 5.77 -30.56 4.12
CA LYS A 229 5.47 -30.22 5.52
C LYS A 229 6.22 -31.10 6.53
N ALA A 230 6.39 -32.39 6.25
CA ALA A 230 7.16 -33.30 7.10
C ALA A 230 8.66 -32.94 7.11
N GLN A 231 9.23 -32.63 5.95
CA GLN A 231 10.62 -32.18 5.81
C GLN A 231 10.88 -30.90 6.61
N GLU A 232 10.01 -29.89 6.49
CA GLU A 232 10.13 -28.63 7.24
C GLU A 232 10.09 -28.84 8.76
N LYS A 233 9.27 -29.78 9.25
CA LYS A 233 9.25 -30.13 10.68
C LYS A 233 10.57 -30.73 11.15
N ALA A 234 11.17 -31.61 10.34
CA ALA A 234 12.45 -32.23 10.65
C ALA A 234 13.59 -31.19 10.70
N GLU A 235 13.65 -30.27 9.73
CA GLU A 235 14.64 -29.19 9.71
C GLU A 235 14.50 -28.24 10.91
N ARG A 236 13.27 -27.88 11.30
CA ARG A 236 13.02 -27.04 12.48
C ARG A 236 13.46 -27.74 13.77
N ALA A 237 13.23 -29.05 13.87
CA ALA A 237 13.69 -29.85 15.01
C ALA A 237 15.22 -29.87 15.08
N GLY A 238 15.92 -30.01 13.95
CA GLY A 238 17.38 -29.94 13.85
C GLY A 238 17.92 -28.59 14.33
N ARG A 239 17.40 -27.47 13.78
CA ARG A 239 17.82 -26.11 14.18
C ARG A 239 17.58 -25.81 15.67
N ARG A 240 16.55 -26.41 16.28
CA ARG A 240 16.27 -26.26 17.71
C ARG A 240 17.22 -27.10 18.58
N ALA A 241 17.75 -28.21 18.07
CA ALA A 241 18.72 -29.04 18.78
C ALA A 241 20.14 -28.47 18.75
N GLU A 242 20.44 -27.59 17.78
CA GLU A 242 21.73 -26.91 17.60
C GLU A 242 21.85 -25.57 18.37
N ARG A 243 20.75 -25.05 18.90
CA ARG A 243 20.68 -23.85 19.76
C ARG A 243 20.68 -24.23 21.23
#